data_AF-A0A3C1F7L9-F1
#
_entry.id   AF-A0A3C1F7L9-F1
#
_cell.length_a   1.000
_cell.length_b   1.000
_cell.length_c   1.000
_cell.angle_alpha   90.00
_cell.angle_beta   90.00
_cell.angle_gamma   90.00
#
_symmetry.space_group_name_H-M   'P 1'
#
loop_
_entity.id
_entity.type
_entity.pdbx_description
1 polymer ?
#
loop_
_entity_poly.entity_id
_entity_poly.type
_entity_poly.pdbx_seq_one_letter_code
_entity_poly.pdbx_strand_id
1 'polypeptide(L)'
;MGSVRWRREQRKAKGHPPPAASPPVAVAKPEGLPAGQSAVWDMLAPLALEQRTLTSATAFAMVELCEAIVLKQDIARILEADGLTTMAVKTRMEQDGSGEQVGEVKAHPLIAKWTALLVRVEAGLTRFRLAPMGKEIPAVEVQADEFGEFDQPLTLVKGGNRP
;
A
#
# COMPACT_ATOMS: atom_id res chain seq x y z
N MET A 1 11.57 62.25 29.57
CA MET A 1 11.10 61.75 28.26
C MET A 1 11.24 60.23 28.25
N GLY A 2 10.12 59.53 28.11
CA GLY A 2 9.93 58.15 28.54
C GLY A 2 10.48 57.09 27.59
N SER A 3 11.20 56.13 28.18
CA SER A 3 11.71 54.93 27.52
C SER A 3 10.57 53.94 27.29
N VAL A 4 10.15 53.76 26.04
CA VAL A 4 9.17 52.75 25.65
C VAL A 4 9.86 51.38 25.58
N ARG A 5 10.03 50.73 26.74
CA ARG A 5 10.35 49.30 26.80
C ARG A 5 9.12 48.53 26.36
N TRP A 6 9.09 48.14 25.09
CA TRP A 6 8.10 47.20 24.57
C TRP A 6 8.25 45.85 25.29
N ARG A 7 7.38 45.68 26.29
CA ARG A 7 6.77 44.46 26.83
C ARG A 7 7.03 43.22 25.96
N ARG A 8 8.18 42.56 26.17
CA ARG A 8 8.53 41.24 25.62
C ARG A 8 8.00 40.14 26.54
N GLU A 9 6.73 40.27 26.90
CA GLU A 9 6.09 39.45 27.92
C GLU A 9 4.63 39.35 27.51
N GLN A 10 4.15 38.11 27.31
CA GLN A 10 2.80 37.72 26.84
C GLN A 10 2.76 37.11 25.42
N ARG A 11 3.49 36.01 25.18
CA ARG A 11 2.98 34.86 24.38
C ARG A 11 3.65 33.56 24.85
N LYS A 12 3.48 33.20 26.12
CA LYS A 12 3.43 31.77 26.49
C LYS A 12 2.11 31.25 25.96
N ALA A 13 2.06 30.95 24.66
CA ALA A 13 1.02 30.06 24.14
C ALA A 13 1.17 28.77 24.95
N LYS A 14 0.15 28.44 25.74
CA LYS A 14 -0.02 27.10 26.29
C LYS A 14 -0.16 26.17 25.07
N GLY A 15 0.96 25.70 24.54
CA GLY A 15 0.98 24.60 23.60
C GLY A 15 0.33 23.43 24.31
N HIS A 16 -0.88 23.10 23.90
CA HIS A 16 -1.46 21.81 24.26
C HIS A 16 -0.44 20.77 23.75
N PRO A 17 0.08 19.88 24.61
CA PRO A 17 0.91 18.80 24.12
C PRO A 17 0.10 18.06 23.04
N PRO A 18 0.71 17.66 21.91
CA PRO A 18 0.00 16.87 20.92
C PRO A 18 -0.67 15.70 21.65
N PRO A 19 -1.95 15.39 21.35
CA PRO A 19 -2.64 14.31 22.02
C PRO A 19 -1.77 13.05 21.90
N ALA A 20 -1.45 12.45 23.05
CA ALA A 20 -0.69 11.22 23.08
C ALA A 20 -1.39 10.23 22.14
N ALA A 21 -0.67 9.77 21.11
CA ALA A 21 -1.27 8.94 20.09
C ALA A 21 -1.83 7.67 20.75
N SER A 22 -3.14 7.43 20.58
CA SER A 22 -3.82 6.27 21.13
C SER A 22 -3.07 4.98 20.78
N PRO A 23 -3.05 3.99 21.68
CA PRO A 23 -2.44 2.70 21.40
C PRO A 23 -3.08 2.09 20.13
N PRO A 24 -2.28 1.40 19.29
CA PRO A 24 -2.81 0.76 18.10
C PRO A 24 -3.90 -0.24 18.51
N VAL A 25 -5.08 -0.09 17.91
CA VAL A 25 -6.20 -1.02 18.13
C VAL A 25 -5.83 -2.34 17.47
N ALA A 26 -5.86 -3.43 18.25
CA ALA A 26 -5.59 -4.76 17.73
C ALA A 26 -6.62 -5.11 16.65
N VAL A 27 -6.14 -5.45 15.45
CA VAL A 27 -6.97 -5.98 14.36
C VAL A 27 -6.94 -7.50 14.43
N ALA A 28 -8.10 -8.11 14.68
CA ALA A 28 -8.23 -9.55 14.71
C ALA A 28 -8.02 -10.16 13.32
N LYS A 29 -7.44 -11.36 13.27
CA LYS A 29 -7.39 -12.18 12.05
C LYS A 29 -8.81 -12.51 11.60
N PRO A 30 -9.17 -12.30 10.32
CA PRO A 30 -10.50 -12.66 9.84
C PRO A 30 -10.75 -14.17 9.93
N GLU A 31 -12.00 -14.56 10.13
CA GLU A 31 -12.38 -15.98 10.20
C GLU A 31 -12.34 -16.62 8.81
N GLY A 32 -12.02 -17.92 8.75
CA GLY A 32 -12.06 -18.69 7.50
C GLY A 32 -10.86 -18.54 6.57
N LEU A 33 -9.77 -17.88 6.98
CA LEU A 33 -8.55 -17.84 6.16
C LEU A 33 -7.96 -19.26 6.00
N PRO A 34 -7.61 -19.68 4.77
CA PRO A 34 -6.85 -20.91 4.53
C PRO A 34 -5.57 -20.96 5.37
N ALA A 35 -5.13 -22.17 5.74
CA ALA A 35 -4.00 -22.35 6.66
C ALA A 35 -2.72 -21.61 6.21
N GLY A 36 -2.40 -21.63 4.91
CA GLY A 36 -1.25 -20.90 4.36
C GLY A 36 -1.39 -19.38 4.52
N GLN A 37 -2.56 -18.82 4.26
CA GLN A 37 -2.80 -17.38 4.42
C GLN A 37 -2.81 -16.98 5.88
N SER A 38 -3.38 -17.82 6.75
CA SER A 38 -3.35 -17.64 8.21
C SER A 38 -1.92 -17.56 8.74
N ALA A 39 -1.03 -18.44 8.28
CA ALA A 39 0.38 -18.40 8.67
C ALA A 39 1.07 -17.10 8.22
N VAL A 40 0.80 -16.65 6.99
CA VAL A 40 1.34 -15.37 6.49
C VAL A 40 0.79 -14.18 7.30
N TRP A 41 -0.50 -14.20 7.64
CA TRP A 41 -1.11 -13.20 8.50
C TRP A 41 -0.43 -13.15 9.86
N ASP A 42 -0.25 -14.31 10.51
CA ASP A 42 0.35 -14.40 11.84
C ASP A 42 1.81 -13.88 11.86
N MET A 43 2.53 -13.97 10.74
CA MET A 43 3.87 -13.40 10.58
C MET A 43 3.87 -11.88 10.33
N LEU A 44 3.00 -11.37 9.46
CA LEU A 44 3.07 -9.99 8.96
C LEU A 44 2.18 -9.01 9.73
N ALA A 45 1.05 -9.46 10.28
CA ALA A 45 0.08 -8.61 10.95
C ALA A 45 0.65 -7.90 12.19
N PRO A 46 1.45 -8.55 13.07
CA PRO A 46 2.08 -7.86 14.19
C PRO A 46 2.96 -6.69 13.74
N LEU A 47 3.78 -6.91 12.71
CA LEU A 47 4.66 -5.88 12.16
C LEU A 47 3.86 -4.72 11.55
N ALA A 48 2.77 -5.01 10.83
CA ALA A 48 1.92 -3.98 10.25
C ALA A 48 1.13 -3.18 11.31
N LEU A 49 0.81 -3.80 12.46
CA LEU A 49 0.22 -3.12 13.62
C LEU A 49 1.24 -2.18 14.28
N GLU A 50 2.48 -2.62 14.45
CA GLU A 50 3.57 -1.77 14.96
C GLU A 50 3.80 -0.55 14.07
N GLN A 51 3.75 -0.73 12.75
CA GLN A 51 3.84 0.34 11.76
C GLN A 51 2.57 1.21 11.65
N ARG A 52 1.50 0.87 12.38
CA ARG A 52 0.18 1.52 12.35
C ARG A 52 -0.45 1.57 10.95
N THR A 53 -0.08 0.64 10.07
CA THR A 53 -0.62 0.51 8.71
C THR A 53 -1.77 -0.50 8.66
N LEU A 54 -1.82 -1.44 9.61
CA LEU A 54 -2.95 -2.35 9.78
C LEU A 54 -4.00 -1.75 10.71
N THR A 55 -5.17 -1.48 10.14
CA THR A 55 -6.37 -0.96 10.80
C THR A 55 -7.56 -1.79 10.33
N SER A 56 -8.73 -1.62 10.95
CA SER A 56 -9.96 -2.28 10.48
C SER A 56 -10.26 -1.96 9.00
N ALA A 57 -9.96 -0.74 8.55
CA ALA A 57 -10.16 -0.31 7.17
C ALA A 57 -9.18 -0.96 6.17
N THR A 58 -7.97 -1.34 6.62
CA THR A 58 -6.92 -1.92 5.77
C THR A 58 -6.79 -3.44 5.92
N ALA A 59 -7.57 -4.07 6.80
CA ALA A 59 -7.55 -5.52 7.04
C ALA A 59 -7.80 -6.33 5.76
N PHE A 60 -8.72 -5.90 4.89
CA PHE A 60 -8.98 -6.57 3.62
C PHE A 60 -7.74 -6.58 2.70
N ALA A 61 -7.04 -5.45 2.60
CA ALA A 61 -5.82 -5.37 1.79
C ALA A 61 -4.68 -6.25 2.34
N MET A 62 -4.68 -6.52 3.65
CA MET A 62 -3.74 -7.44 4.28
C MET A 62 -4.08 -8.90 3.94
N VAL A 63 -5.37 -9.26 3.89
CA VAL A 63 -5.80 -10.58 3.43
C VAL A 63 -5.38 -10.80 1.97
N GLU A 64 -5.59 -9.82 1.09
CA GLU A 64 -5.16 -9.90 -0.31
C GLU A 64 -3.64 -10.09 -0.46
N LEU A 65 -2.84 -9.46 0.42
CA LEU A 65 -1.40 -9.68 0.45
C LEU A 65 -1.05 -11.10 0.88
N CYS A 66 -1.73 -11.64 1.90
CA CYS A 66 -1.55 -13.02 2.34
C CYS A 66 -1.86 -14.01 1.21
N GLU A 67 -2.97 -13.80 0.50
CA GLU A 67 -3.34 -14.60 -0.67
C GLU A 67 -2.29 -14.51 -1.78
N ALA A 68 -1.84 -13.31 -2.14
CA ALA A 68 -0.85 -13.11 -3.19
C ALA A 68 0.49 -13.78 -2.87
N ILE A 69 0.92 -13.77 -1.61
CA ILE A 69 2.14 -14.45 -1.15
C ILE A 69 2.00 -15.97 -1.29
N VAL A 70 0.89 -16.54 -0.84
CA VAL A 70 0.65 -17.99 -0.95
C VAL A 70 0.59 -18.43 -2.41
N LEU A 71 -0.16 -17.71 -3.26
CA LEU A 71 -0.26 -18.03 -4.68
C LEU A 71 1.10 -17.92 -5.39
N LYS A 72 1.91 -16.92 -5.03
CA LYS A 72 3.29 -16.79 -5.54
C LYS A 72 4.14 -18.01 -5.18
N GLN A 73 4.03 -18.52 -3.94
CA GLN A 73 4.78 -19.69 -3.49
C GLN A 73 4.34 -20.97 -4.20
N ASP A 74 3.03 -21.14 -4.42
CA ASP A 74 2.50 -22.32 -5.12
C ASP A 74 2.93 -22.32 -6.60
N ILE A 75 2.87 -21.18 -7.27
CA ILE A 75 3.38 -21.08 -8.66
C ILE A 75 4.89 -21.31 -8.70
N ALA A 76 5.65 -20.81 -7.73
CA ALA A 76 7.09 -21.05 -7.66
C ALA A 76 7.40 -22.55 -7.53
N ARG A 77 6.64 -23.28 -6.70
CA ARG A 77 6.80 -24.74 -6.53
C ARG A 77 6.49 -25.50 -7.82
N ILE A 78 5.48 -25.08 -8.57
CA ILE A 78 5.17 -25.66 -9.89
C ILE A 78 6.31 -25.39 -10.88
N LEU A 79 6.80 -24.16 -10.96
CA LEU A 79 7.92 -23.78 -11.84
C LEU A 79 9.22 -24.50 -11.48
N GLU A 80 9.46 -24.79 -10.21
CA GLU A 80 10.61 -25.56 -9.75
C GLU A 80 10.53 -27.02 -10.20
N ALA A 81 9.32 -27.62 -10.19
CA ALA A 81 9.10 -28.98 -10.64
C ALA A 81 9.13 -29.11 -12.18
N ASP A 82 8.48 -28.19 -12.90
CA ASP A 82 8.31 -28.25 -14.35
C ASP A 82 9.49 -27.64 -15.13
N GLY A 83 10.30 -26.82 -14.45
CA GLY A 83 11.35 -26.02 -15.07
C GLY A 83 10.83 -24.73 -15.71
N LEU A 84 11.77 -23.88 -16.14
CA LEU A 84 11.44 -22.55 -16.68
C LEU A 84 11.05 -22.54 -18.15
N THR A 85 11.20 -23.67 -18.85
CA THR A 85 10.93 -23.77 -20.29
C THR A 85 10.06 -24.98 -20.60
N THR A 86 9.27 -24.85 -21.66
CA THR A 86 8.39 -25.89 -22.19
C THR A 86 8.68 -26.07 -23.68
N MET A 87 8.63 -27.29 -24.19
CA MET A 87 8.74 -27.55 -25.62
C MET A 87 7.36 -27.39 -26.27
N ALA A 88 7.27 -26.44 -27.20
CA ALA A 88 6.10 -26.26 -28.04
C ALA A 88 6.40 -26.80 -29.44
N VAL A 89 5.52 -27.65 -29.97
CA VAL A 89 5.65 -28.15 -31.34
C VAL A 89 4.95 -27.15 -32.26
N LYS A 90 5.68 -26.61 -33.24
CA LYS A 90 5.12 -25.85 -34.35
C LYS A 90 5.13 -26.72 -35.59
N THR A 91 3.98 -26.84 -36.25
CA THR A 91 3.91 -27.46 -37.57
C THR A 91 4.24 -26.41 -38.63
N ARG A 92 5.37 -26.58 -39.31
CA ARG A 92 5.67 -25.85 -40.54
C ARG A 92 5.05 -26.63 -41.69
N MET A 93 4.01 -26.08 -42.31
CA MET A 93 3.48 -26.64 -43.56
C MET A 93 4.41 -26.25 -44.71
N GLU A 94 4.86 -27.24 -45.46
CA GLU A 94 5.58 -27.05 -46.71
C GLU A 94 4.60 -26.97 -47.88
N GLN A 95 5.08 -26.45 -49.01
CA GLN A 95 4.26 -26.15 -50.19
C GLN A 95 3.65 -27.41 -50.84
N ASP A 96 4.22 -28.58 -50.55
CA ASP A 96 3.74 -29.90 -50.98
C ASP A 96 2.60 -30.47 -50.09
N GLY A 97 2.19 -29.73 -49.05
CA GLY A 97 1.17 -30.16 -48.10
C GLY A 97 1.69 -31.10 -47.01
N SER A 98 2.99 -31.42 -47.00
CA SER A 98 3.63 -32.09 -45.88
C SER A 98 3.90 -31.10 -44.74
N GLY A 99 3.84 -31.57 -43.49
CA GLY A 99 4.06 -30.74 -42.30
C GLY A 99 5.27 -31.23 -41.51
N GLU A 100 6.32 -30.42 -41.39
CA GLU A 100 7.43 -30.69 -40.48
C GLU A 100 7.08 -30.22 -39.07
N GLN A 101 7.20 -31.10 -38.08
CA GLN A 101 7.08 -30.73 -36.66
C GLN A 101 8.42 -30.20 -36.15
N VAL A 102 8.51 -28.90 -35.96
CA VAL A 102 9.70 -28.25 -35.38
C VAL A 102 9.44 -27.98 -33.89
N GLY A 103 10.29 -28.53 -33.03
CA GLY A 103 10.28 -28.23 -31.60
C GLY A 103 10.85 -26.84 -31.32
N GLU A 104 10.08 -25.98 -30.68
CA GLU A 104 10.48 -24.64 -30.24
C GLU A 104 10.47 -24.59 -28.71
N VAL A 105 11.56 -24.11 -28.11
CA VAL A 105 11.63 -23.89 -26.65
C VAL A 105 10.95 -22.57 -26.31
N LYS A 106 9.93 -22.61 -25.46
CA LYS A 106 9.20 -21.42 -24.96
C LYS A 106 9.32 -21.30 -23.45
N ALA A 107 9.21 -20.08 -22.94
CA ALA A 107 9.09 -19.85 -21.50
C ALA A 107 7.85 -20.56 -20.93
N HIS A 108 7.94 -21.08 -19.71
CA HIS A 108 6.83 -21.71 -19.04
C HIS A 108 5.65 -20.72 -18.90
N PRO A 109 4.39 -21.12 -19.21
CA PRO A 109 3.25 -20.20 -19.28
C PRO A 109 2.95 -19.46 -17.97
N LEU A 110 3.38 -20.01 -16.83
CA LEU A 110 3.20 -19.39 -15.52
C LEU A 110 4.25 -18.32 -15.18
N ILE A 111 5.35 -18.19 -15.94
CA ILE A 111 6.39 -17.20 -15.64
C ILE A 111 5.85 -15.79 -15.63
N ALA A 112 5.02 -15.42 -16.63
CA ALA A 112 4.43 -14.09 -16.71
C ALA A 112 3.47 -13.79 -15.54
N LYS A 113 2.73 -14.81 -15.06
CA LYS A 113 1.85 -14.66 -13.90
C LYS A 113 2.66 -14.54 -12.61
N TRP A 114 3.73 -15.33 -12.48
CA TRP A 114 4.62 -15.28 -11.33
C TRP A 114 5.32 -13.93 -11.20
N THR A 115 5.84 -13.37 -12.29
CA THR A 115 6.45 -12.03 -12.28
C THR A 115 5.45 -10.94 -11.94
N ALA A 116 4.22 -11.01 -12.44
CA ALA A 116 3.15 -10.08 -12.05
C ALA A 116 2.82 -10.17 -10.54
N LEU A 117 2.84 -11.38 -9.97
CA LEU A 117 2.65 -11.58 -8.53
C LEU A 117 3.81 -11.03 -7.70
N LEU A 118 5.06 -11.10 -8.19
CA LEU A 118 6.20 -10.46 -7.51
C LEU A 118 5.94 -8.97 -7.29
N VAL A 119 5.54 -8.26 -8.35
CA VAL A 119 5.25 -6.82 -8.29
C VAL A 119 4.07 -6.54 -7.35
N ARG A 120 3.01 -7.36 -7.39
CA ARG A 120 1.85 -7.19 -6.48
C ARG A 120 2.23 -7.41 -5.01
N VAL A 121 3.05 -8.42 -4.73
CA VAL A 121 3.54 -8.69 -3.37
C VAL A 121 4.43 -7.54 -2.88
N GLU A 122 5.33 -7.03 -3.71
CA GLU A 122 6.15 -5.86 -3.36
C GLU A 122 5.32 -4.61 -3.09
N ALA A 123 4.29 -4.34 -3.91
CA ALA A 123 3.38 -3.22 -3.69
C ALA A 123 2.60 -3.37 -2.36
N GLY A 124 2.13 -4.58 -2.05
CA GLY A 124 1.45 -4.86 -0.78
C GLY A 124 2.37 -4.71 0.43
N LEU A 125 3.58 -5.26 0.38
CA LEU A 125 4.58 -5.09 1.44
C LEU A 125 4.93 -3.60 1.65
N THR A 126 5.05 -2.84 0.57
CA THR A 126 5.29 -1.39 0.60
C THR A 126 4.13 -0.66 1.26
N ARG A 127 2.88 -0.98 0.91
CA ARG A 127 1.67 -0.38 1.51
C ARG A 127 1.63 -0.53 3.03
N PHE A 128 2.08 -1.66 3.55
CA PHE A 128 2.12 -1.93 4.99
C PHE A 128 3.44 -1.54 5.67
N ARG A 129 4.39 -0.92 4.94
CA ARG A 129 5.74 -0.56 5.42
C ARG A 129 6.55 -1.77 5.91
N LEU A 130 6.36 -2.91 5.25
CA LEU A 130 7.05 -4.18 5.50
C LEU A 130 8.14 -4.48 4.45
N ALA A 131 8.35 -3.58 3.50
CA ALA A 131 9.36 -3.76 2.45
C ALA A 131 10.78 -3.76 3.06
N PRO A 132 11.68 -4.65 2.62
CA PRO A 132 13.00 -4.86 3.21
C PRO A 132 14.03 -3.72 2.96
N MET A 133 13.63 -2.59 2.35
CA MET A 133 14.51 -1.44 2.14
C MET A 133 14.01 -0.22 2.93
N GLY A 134 14.83 0.18 3.92
CA GLY A 134 14.57 1.26 4.87
C GLY A 134 14.57 2.67 4.29
N LYS A 135 13.53 3.02 3.55
CA LYS A 135 13.06 4.40 3.53
C LYS A 135 11.64 4.41 4.03
N GLU A 136 11.46 5.00 5.21
CA GLU A 136 10.16 5.40 5.72
C GLU A 136 9.42 6.10 4.57
N ILE A 137 8.34 5.49 4.09
CA ILE A 137 7.40 6.20 3.23
C ILE A 137 6.82 7.27 4.14
N PRO A 138 7.13 8.57 3.94
CA PRO A 138 6.62 9.60 4.82
C PRO A 138 5.11 9.44 4.89
N ALA A 139 4.56 9.48 6.11
CA ALA A 139 3.11 9.55 6.27
C ALA A 139 2.65 10.70 5.37
N VAL A 140 1.63 10.47 4.55
CA VAL A 140 1.01 11.56 3.79
C VAL A 140 0.54 12.56 4.84
N GLU A 141 1.32 13.61 5.04
CA GLU A 141 0.89 14.77 5.78
C GLU A 141 -0.34 15.25 5.02
N VAL A 142 -1.48 15.19 5.69
CA VAL A 142 -2.69 15.85 5.23
C VAL A 142 -2.28 17.31 5.07
N GLN A 143 -2.04 17.73 3.82
CA GLN A 143 -1.82 19.14 3.52
C GLN A 143 -3.04 19.86 4.08
N ALA A 144 -2.79 20.70 5.08
CA ALA A 144 -3.81 21.58 5.61
C ALA A 144 -4.31 22.42 4.43
N ASP A 145 -5.63 22.37 4.24
CA ASP A 145 -6.39 22.97 3.16
C ASP A 145 -5.93 24.42 2.87
N GLU A 146 -5.15 24.59 1.80
CA GLU A 146 -4.65 25.89 1.31
C GLU A 146 -5.80 26.80 0.80
N PHE A 147 -7.05 26.33 0.75
CA PHE A 147 -8.22 27.09 0.30
C PHE A 147 -9.17 27.53 1.42
N GLY A 148 -8.84 27.28 2.69
CA GLY A 148 -9.66 27.67 3.85
C GLY A 148 -9.83 29.19 4.08
N GLU A 149 -9.08 30.05 3.38
CA GLU A 149 -9.19 31.52 3.50
C GLU A 149 -10.27 32.15 2.61
N PHE A 150 -10.80 31.44 1.61
CA PHE A 150 -11.76 32.01 0.66
C PHE A 150 -13.23 31.91 1.09
N ASP A 151 -13.53 31.20 2.18
CA ASP A 151 -14.90 30.96 2.64
C ASP A 151 -15.35 31.93 3.76
N GLN A 152 -14.77 33.13 3.81
CA GLN A 152 -15.32 34.21 4.63
C GLN A 152 -16.54 34.82 3.90
N PRO A 153 -17.76 34.71 4.45
CA PRO A 153 -18.92 35.35 3.83
C PRO A 153 -18.76 36.87 3.89
N LEU A 154 -18.85 37.52 2.72
CA LEU A 154 -18.99 38.97 2.56
C LEU A 154 -20.02 39.51 3.56
N THR A 155 -19.56 40.21 4.60
CA THR A 155 -20.45 40.87 5.55
C THR A 155 -21.23 41.95 4.80
N LEU A 156 -22.50 41.66 4.56
CA LEU A 156 -23.49 42.55 3.98
C LEU A 156 -23.63 43.79 4.89
N VAL A 157 -23.04 44.93 4.51
CA VAL A 157 -23.26 46.21 5.20
C VAL A 157 -24.70 46.66 4.90
N LYS A 158 -25.62 46.33 5.81
CA LYS A 158 -26.99 46.84 5.81
C LYS A 158 -27.14 47.79 7.00
N GLY A 159 -27.32 49.08 6.72
CA GLY A 159 -27.63 50.04 7.76
C GLY A 159 -27.50 51.48 7.32
N GLY A 160 -28.42 51.95 6.47
CA GLY A 160 -28.73 53.37 6.43
C GLY A 160 -29.59 53.73 7.64
N ASN A 161 -29.17 54.72 8.42
CA ASN A 161 -30.09 55.70 8.99
C ASN A 161 -29.35 57.00 9.37
N ARG A 162 -29.94 58.12 8.96
CA ARG A 162 -29.59 59.50 9.35
C ARG A 162 -29.77 59.71 10.85
N PRO A 163 -29.11 60.71 11.45
CA PRO A 163 -29.68 62.07 11.51
C PRO A 163 -29.02 63.07 10.54
#